data_AF-A0A836FHI0-F1
#
_entry.id   AF-A0A836FHI0-F1
#
_cell.length_a   1.000
_cell.length_b   1.000
_cell.length_c   1.000
_cell.angle_alpha   90.00
_cell.angle_beta   90.00
_cell.angle_gamma   90.00
#
_symmetry.space_group_name_H-M   'P 1'
#
loop_
_entity.id
_entity.type
_entity.pdbx_description
1 polymer ?
#
loop_
_entity_poly.entity_id
_entity_poly.type
_entity_poly.pdbx_seq_one_letter_code
_entity_poly.pdbx_strand_id
1 'polypeptide(L)'
;MASQTQGIQQLLAAEKRAAEKVSDARKRKARRLKQAKEEAQDEIEKYRQEREKQFRDFEAKHMGSKEDVAARIEADTRLKIEEMNQTVAVHKSTVMLKILDLVYDIKPELHNNYRIEV
;
A
#
# COMPACT_ATOMS: atom_id res chain seq x y z
N MET A 1 84.70 -11.27 -24.61
CA MET A 1 84.12 -10.71 -23.36
C MET A 1 82.88 -9.82 -23.58
N ALA A 2 82.73 -9.10 -24.71
CA ALA A 2 81.58 -8.20 -24.93
C ALA A 2 80.21 -8.87 -25.23
N SER A 3 80.19 -10.13 -25.66
CA SER A 3 78.94 -10.84 -26.04
C SER A 3 78.10 -11.26 -24.81
N GLN A 4 78.74 -11.58 -23.69
CA GLN A 4 78.04 -12.08 -22.50
C GLN A 4 77.23 -10.97 -21.80
N THR A 5 77.71 -9.73 -21.82
CA THR A 5 77.04 -8.57 -21.19
C THR A 5 75.81 -8.11 -21.98
N GLN A 6 75.82 -8.22 -23.31
CA GLN A 6 74.70 -7.82 -24.16
C GLN A 6 73.50 -8.78 -24.04
N GLY A 7 73.75 -10.09 -23.93
CA GLY A 7 72.70 -11.08 -23.68
C GLY A 7 72.01 -10.90 -22.32
N ILE A 8 72.78 -10.60 -21.27
CA ILE A 8 72.23 -10.33 -19.93
C ILE A 8 71.35 -9.09 -19.92
N GLN A 9 71.76 -8.00 -20.58
CA GLN A 9 70.92 -6.80 -20.70
C GLN A 9 69.59 -7.07 -21.42
N GLN A 10 69.60 -7.95 -22.44
CA GLN A 10 68.39 -8.30 -23.18
C GLN A 10 67.41 -9.13 -22.33
N LEU A 11 67.94 -10.04 -21.50
CA LEU A 11 67.14 -10.78 -20.52
C LEU A 11 66.54 -9.87 -19.45
N LEU A 12 67.32 -8.94 -18.89
CA LEU A 12 66.83 -7.96 -17.90
C LEU A 12 65.74 -7.06 -18.50
N ALA A 13 65.89 -6.64 -19.76
CA ALA A 13 64.87 -5.86 -20.46
C ALA A 13 63.59 -6.68 -20.71
N ALA A 14 63.72 -7.97 -21.04
CA ALA A 14 62.58 -8.87 -21.21
C ALA A 14 61.85 -9.11 -19.88
N GLU A 15 62.60 -9.32 -18.78
CA GLU A 15 62.06 -9.48 -17.44
C GLU A 15 61.28 -8.23 -17.00
N LYS A 16 61.84 -7.04 -17.21
CA LYS A 16 61.15 -5.78 -16.91
C LYS A 16 59.83 -5.63 -17.68
N ARG A 17 59.84 -5.91 -18.99
CA ARG A 17 58.61 -5.85 -19.82
C ARG A 17 57.58 -6.89 -19.39
N ALA A 18 58.01 -8.09 -19.01
CA ALA A 18 57.10 -9.13 -18.52
C ALA A 18 56.47 -8.72 -17.17
N ALA A 19 57.27 -8.19 -16.25
CA ALA A 19 56.81 -7.68 -14.97
C ALA A 19 55.81 -6.52 -15.12
N GLU A 20 56.10 -5.56 -16.00
CA GLU A 20 55.20 -4.45 -16.35
C GLU A 20 53.87 -4.97 -16.92
N LYS A 21 53.92 -5.91 -17.88
CA LYS A 21 52.71 -6.51 -18.49
C LYS A 21 51.84 -7.21 -17.45
N VAL A 22 52.44 -7.93 -16.51
CA VAL A 22 51.71 -8.60 -15.41
C VAL A 22 51.13 -7.58 -14.42
N SER A 23 51.90 -6.54 -14.08
CA SER A 23 51.44 -5.46 -13.18
C SER A 23 50.24 -4.73 -13.77
N ASP A 24 50.29 -4.38 -15.06
CA ASP A 24 49.19 -3.73 -15.76
C ASP A 24 47.95 -4.61 -15.85
N ALA A 25 48.12 -5.91 -16.10
CA ALA A 25 47.01 -6.86 -16.08
C ALA A 25 46.34 -6.94 -14.69
N ARG A 26 47.14 -6.97 -13.60
CA ARG A 26 46.63 -6.95 -12.22
C ARG A 26 45.89 -5.64 -11.90
N LYS A 27 46.45 -4.49 -12.28
CA LYS A 27 45.79 -3.18 -12.11
C LYS A 27 44.47 -3.10 -12.86
N ARG A 28 44.43 -3.58 -14.12
CA ARG A 28 43.20 -3.64 -14.93
C ARG A 28 42.14 -4.53 -14.29
N LYS A 29 42.52 -5.70 -13.77
CA LYS A 29 41.62 -6.60 -13.05
C LYS A 29 41.04 -5.93 -11.80
N ALA A 30 41.89 -5.30 -10.98
CA ALA A 30 41.45 -4.59 -9.79
C ALA A 30 40.49 -3.43 -10.12
N ARG A 31 40.78 -2.66 -11.18
CA ARG A 31 39.91 -1.59 -11.65
C ARG A 31 38.54 -2.11 -12.09
N ARG A 32 38.49 -3.19 -12.88
CA ARG A 32 37.22 -3.81 -13.31
C ARG A 32 36.41 -4.34 -12.13
N LEU A 33 37.06 -4.94 -11.14
CA LEU A 33 36.38 -5.42 -9.93
C LEU A 33 35.80 -4.26 -9.10
N LYS A 34 36.53 -3.14 -8.98
CA LYS A 34 36.02 -1.95 -8.30
C LYS A 34 34.84 -1.34 -9.05
N GLN A 35 34.98 -1.18 -10.37
CA GLN A 35 33.92 -0.66 -11.24
C GLN A 35 32.64 -1.50 -11.14
N ALA A 36 32.74 -2.83 -11.21
CA ALA A 36 31.58 -3.71 -11.08
C ALA A 36 30.87 -3.58 -9.72
N LYS A 37 31.61 -3.31 -8.64
CA LYS A 37 31.01 -3.06 -7.32
C LYS A 37 30.29 -1.73 -7.26
N GLU A 38 30.89 -0.69 -7.84
CA GLU A 38 30.32 0.66 -7.89
C GLU A 38 29.05 0.69 -8.75
N GLU A 39 29.10 0.08 -9.94
CA GLU A 39 27.92 -0.05 -10.82
C GLU A 39 26.78 -0.84 -10.14
N ALA A 40 27.09 -1.92 -9.41
CA ALA A 40 26.08 -2.67 -8.67
C ALA A 40 25.49 -1.86 -7.51
N GLN A 41 26.30 -1.04 -6.82
CA GLN A 41 25.82 -0.14 -5.76
C GLN A 41 24.91 0.95 -6.33
N ASP A 42 25.29 1.56 -7.45
CA ASP A 42 24.48 2.56 -8.15
C ASP A 42 23.12 1.99 -8.60
N GLU A 43 23.11 0.75 -9.09
CA GLU A 43 21.86 0.08 -9.50
C GLU A 43 20.95 -0.21 -8.31
N ILE A 44 21.50 -0.68 -7.19
CA ILE A 44 20.76 -0.88 -5.94
C ILE A 44 20.18 0.43 -5.44
N GLU A 45 20.95 1.52 -5.48
CA GLU A 45 20.49 2.82 -5.01
C GLU A 45 19.38 3.39 -5.90
N LYS A 46 19.51 3.28 -7.23
CA LYS A 46 18.44 3.64 -8.18
C LYS A 46 17.16 2.85 -7.91
N TYR A 47 17.27 1.54 -7.73
CA TYR A 47 16.12 0.70 -7.43
C TYR A 47 15.46 1.10 -6.09
N ARG A 48 16.27 1.40 -5.07
CA ARG A 48 15.77 1.89 -3.78
C ARG A 48 15.01 3.20 -3.94
N GLN A 49 15.57 4.17 -4.66
CA GLN A 49 14.93 5.46 -4.92
C GLN A 49 13.61 5.30 -5.69
N GLU A 50 13.58 4.42 -6.68
CA GLU A 50 12.35 4.13 -7.44
C GLU A 50 11.27 3.51 -6.56
N ARG A 51 11.64 2.52 -5.74
CA ARG A 51 10.71 1.88 -4.79
C ARG A 51 10.20 2.85 -3.73
N GLU A 52 11.07 3.73 -3.23
CA GLU A 52 10.66 4.74 -2.25
C GLU A 52 9.74 5.80 -2.88
N LYS A 53 10.00 6.20 -4.13
CA LYS A 53 9.09 7.05 -4.88
C LYS A 53 7.73 6.39 -5.09
N GLN A 54 7.70 5.13 -5.54
CA GLN A 54 6.46 4.37 -5.69
C GLN A 54 5.70 4.25 -4.36
N PHE A 55 6.41 4.04 -3.26
CA PHE A 55 5.82 3.97 -1.92
C PHE A 55 5.20 5.32 -1.52
N ARG A 56 5.92 6.43 -1.66
CA ARG A 56 5.40 7.77 -1.35
C ARG A 56 4.23 8.16 -2.24
N ASP A 57 4.27 7.82 -3.54
CA ASP A 57 3.16 8.06 -4.47
C ASP A 57 1.93 7.24 -4.07
N PHE A 58 2.13 6.00 -3.62
CA PHE A 58 1.05 5.16 -3.12
C PHE A 58 0.48 5.69 -1.81
N GLU A 59 1.34 6.10 -0.88
CA GLU A 59 0.97 6.70 0.39
C GLU A 59 0.16 7.98 0.17
N ALA A 60 0.64 8.91 -0.66
CA ALA A 60 -0.05 10.15 -0.98
C ALA A 60 -1.44 9.91 -1.60
N LYS A 61 -1.56 8.93 -2.50
CA LYS A 61 -2.85 8.54 -3.11
C LYS A 61 -3.84 7.95 -2.10
N HIS A 62 -3.36 7.22 -1.10
CA HIS A 62 -4.23 6.50 -0.16
C HIS A 62 -4.47 7.24 1.16
N MET A 63 -3.55 8.11 1.60
CA MET A 63 -3.72 8.92 2.82
C MET A 63 -4.94 9.83 2.73
N GLY A 64 -5.16 10.47 1.57
CA GLY A 64 -6.34 11.33 1.36
C GLY A 64 -7.67 10.57 1.25
N SER A 65 -7.63 9.25 0.95
CA SER A 65 -8.88 8.50 0.73
C SER A 65 -9.70 8.30 2.01
N LYS A 66 -9.10 8.40 3.20
CA LYS A 66 -9.85 8.24 4.45
C LYS A 66 -10.86 9.36 4.66
N GLU A 67 -10.48 10.60 4.34
CA GLU A 67 -11.36 11.76 4.43
C GLU A 67 -12.45 11.70 3.34
N ASP A 68 -12.09 11.34 2.11
CA ASP A 68 -13.06 11.15 1.02
C ASP A 68 -14.09 10.05 1.34
N VAL A 69 -13.65 8.94 1.93
CA VAL A 69 -14.55 7.84 2.32
C VAL A 69 -15.46 8.29 3.46
N ALA A 70 -14.93 8.99 4.47
CA ALA A 70 -15.76 9.53 5.56
C ALA A 70 -16.82 10.52 5.05
N ALA A 71 -16.44 11.43 4.15
CA ALA A 71 -17.35 12.40 3.55
C ALA A 71 -18.45 11.72 2.72
N ARG A 72 -18.11 10.66 1.96
CA ARG A 72 -19.10 9.85 1.22
C ARG A 72 -20.06 9.13 2.17
N ILE A 73 -19.55 8.51 3.23
CA ILE A 73 -20.39 7.84 4.24
C ILE A 73 -21.34 8.85 4.88
N GLU A 74 -20.87 10.05 5.21
CA GLU A 74 -21.71 11.09 5.80
C GLU A 74 -22.78 11.59 4.83
N ALA A 75 -22.46 11.76 3.55
CA ALA A 75 -23.43 12.11 2.51
C ALA A 75 -24.51 11.02 2.37
N ASP A 76 -24.12 9.75 2.25
CA ASP A 76 -25.05 8.62 2.14
C ASP A 76 -25.92 8.47 3.39
N THR A 77 -25.34 8.72 4.57
CA THR A 77 -26.06 8.67 5.85
C THR A 77 -27.13 9.75 5.91
N ARG A 78 -26.81 10.98 5.47
CA ARG A 78 -27.79 12.09 5.40
C ARG A 78 -28.94 11.76 4.45
N LEU A 79 -28.64 11.22 3.27
CA LEU A 79 -29.66 10.79 2.31
C LEU A 79 -30.60 9.73 2.90
N LYS A 80 -30.05 8.71 3.57
CA LYS A 80 -30.86 7.67 4.24
C LYS A 80 -31.73 8.21 5.37
N ILE A 81 -31.21 9.17 6.15
CA ILE A 81 -31.99 9.83 7.21
C ILE A 81 -33.15 10.63 6.60
N GLU A 82 -32.91 11.35 5.50
CA GLU A 82 -33.96 12.09 4.80
C GLU A 82 -35.05 11.16 4.25
N GLU A 83 -34.66 10.07 3.58
CA GLU A 83 -35.58 9.05 3.07
C GLU A 83 -36.41 8.41 4.20
N MET A 84 -35.78 8.06 5.32
CA MET A 84 -36.45 7.53 6.50
C MET A 84 -37.45 8.54 7.06
N ASN A 85 -37.07 9.81 7.18
CA ASN A 85 -37.95 10.87 7.68
C ASN A 85 -39.16 11.10 6.77
N GLN A 86 -38.97 11.05 5.45
CA GLN A 86 -40.06 11.13 4.47
C GLN A 86 -41.01 9.94 4.62
N THR A 87 -40.47 8.73 4.70
CA THR A 87 -41.25 7.50 4.89
C THR A 87 -42.08 7.56 6.16
N VAL A 88 -41.49 8.01 7.27
CA VAL A 88 -42.20 8.22 8.53
C VAL A 88 -43.29 9.28 8.35
N ALA A 89 -43.01 10.42 7.72
CA ALA A 89 -44.00 11.48 7.52
C ALA A 89 -45.23 10.99 6.72
N VAL A 90 -45.01 10.17 5.68
CA VAL A 90 -46.08 9.59 4.86
C VAL A 90 -46.93 8.61 5.66
N HIS A 91 -46.31 7.72 6.43
CA HIS A 91 -47.04 6.64 7.11
C HIS A 91 -47.53 6.98 8.52
N LYS A 92 -47.04 8.08 9.12
CA LYS A 92 -47.36 8.48 10.50
C LYS A 92 -48.86 8.56 10.75
N SER A 93 -49.61 9.24 9.88
CA SER A 93 -51.06 9.41 10.05
C SER A 93 -51.81 8.09 9.98
N THR A 94 -51.48 7.23 9.00
CA THR A 94 -52.10 5.90 8.86
C THR A 94 -51.84 5.00 10.06
N VAL A 95 -50.60 4.99 10.57
CA VAL A 95 -50.24 4.20 11.74
C VAL A 95 -50.93 4.73 12.99
N MET A 96 -50.99 6.06 13.18
CA MET A 96 -51.69 6.65 14.32
C MET A 96 -53.17 6.30 14.33
N LEU A 97 -53.86 6.41 13.18
CA LEU A 97 -55.27 6.03 13.07
C LEU A 97 -55.48 4.55 13.42
N LYS A 98 -54.65 3.66 12.87
CA LYS A 98 -54.75 2.22 13.15
C LYS A 98 -54.53 1.89 14.64
N ILE A 99 -53.62 2.60 15.31
CA ILE A 99 -53.41 2.44 16.76
C ILE A 99 -54.62 2.96 17.53
N LEU A 100 -55.15 4.12 17.18
CA LEU A 100 -56.34 4.69 17.84
C LEU A 100 -57.56 3.79 17.66
N ASP A 101 -57.80 3.27 16.46
CA ASP A 101 -58.89 2.34 16.18
C ASP A 101 -58.81 1.10 17.08
N LEU A 102 -57.62 0.51 17.23
CA LEU A 102 -57.40 -0.65 18.10
C LEU A 102 -57.58 -0.32 19.59
N VAL A 103 -57.18 0.88 20.02
CA VAL A 103 -57.30 1.31 21.42
C VAL A 103 -58.75 1.63 21.79
N TYR A 104 -59.52 2.20 20.86
CA TYR A 104 -60.92 2.53 21.09
C TYR A 104 -61.90 1.36 20.86
N ASP A 105 -61.46 0.26 20.23
CA ASP A 105 -62.23 -0.99 20.06
C ASP A 105 -62.27 -1.82 21.36
N ILE A 106 -62.95 -1.29 22.39
CA ILE A 106 -63.14 -2.01 23.65
C ILE A 106 -64.16 -3.13 23.44
N LYS A 107 -63.68 -4.37 23.45
CA LYS A 107 -64.49 -5.59 23.43
C LYS A 107 -64.56 -6.19 24.83
N PRO A 108 -65.60 -5.85 25.63
CA PRO A 108 -65.76 -6.44 26.94
C PRO A 108 -66.13 -7.91 26.79
N GLU A 109 -65.20 -8.78 27.15
CA GLU A 109 -65.41 -10.22 27.20
C GLU A 109 -65.45 -10.68 28.65
N LEU A 110 -66.42 -11.54 28.96
CA LEU A 110 -66.42 -12.26 30.23
C LEU A 110 -65.24 -13.20 30.23
N HIS A 111 -64.51 -13.24 31.35
CA HIS A 111 -63.40 -14.17 31.52
C HIS A 111 -63.90 -15.60 31.24
N ASN A 112 -63.12 -16.39 30.48
CA ASN A 112 -63.49 -17.73 29.99
C ASN A 112 -64.00 -18.70 31.09
N ASN A 113 -63.68 -18.43 32.36
CA ASN A 113 -64.06 -19.24 33.51
C ASN A 113 -65.26 -18.69 34.29
N TYR A 114 -65.96 -17.67 33.80
CA TYR A 114 -67.15 -17.15 34.47
C TYR A 114 -68.24 -18.23 34.52
N ARG A 115 -68.71 -18.54 35.73
CA ARG A 115 -69.80 -19.49 35.97
C ARG A 115 -70.96 -18.74 36.62
N ILE A 116 -72.15 -18.89 36.06
CA ILE A 116 -73.39 -18.40 36.67
C ILE A 116 -73.75 -19.41 37.77
N GLU A 117 -73.67 -19.00 39.03
CA GLU A 117 -74.30 -19.76 40.12
C GLU A 117 -75.81 -19.52 40.06
N VAL A 118 -76.57 -20.60 39.91
CA VAL A 118 -78.05 -20.64 40.00
C VAL A 118 -78.43 -21.27 41.32
#